data_AF-A0A158SRL4-F1
#
_entry.id   AF-A0A158SRL4-F1
#
_cell.length_a   1.000
_cell.length_b   1.000
_cell.length_c   1.000
_cell.angle_alpha   90.00
_cell.angle_beta   90.00
_cell.angle_gamma   90.00
#
_symmetry.space_group_name_H-M   'P 1'
#
loop_
_entity.id
_entity.type
_entity.pdbx_description
1 polymer ?
#
loop_
_entity_poly.entity_id
_entity_poly.type
_entity_poly.pdbx_seq_one_letter_code
_entity_poly.pdbx_strand_id
1 'polypeptide(L)'
;MPLQDLTSPPTAPSRSDDPDMFIERADAFVAWFGTFVSEMQALTAQLEATAALIAVAPAYADTALKTIADSGLTPAADKLPYFSTGSAAALATLTSFGRSLIDDADAAAARTTLGLGSAATSNTSAFDAAGTASSAVSSHSSSTSGVHGISAFMATVLDDTSAAAAITTLGAQSGLTFTSNANGYAIGIPIGGVTYYFQMATGGSSTTTEGSQTITWPVTFGTACLFADVGTKIASAGNSADHAYQIVGTPGASSATVYLQRYGGGDWTDAAAPLLWGFGY
;
A
#
# COMPACT_ATOMS: atom_id res chain seq x y z
N MET A 1 -18.28 -65.77 32.18
CA MET A 1 -18.17 -67.16 32.66
C MET A 1 -19.50 -67.84 32.39
N PRO A 2 -19.55 -69.03 31.77
CA PRO A 2 -20.80 -69.76 31.67
C PRO A 2 -21.30 -70.06 33.08
N LEU A 3 -22.60 -69.82 33.31
CA LEU A 3 -23.24 -70.26 34.55
C LEU A 3 -23.31 -71.79 34.53
N GLN A 4 -23.07 -72.42 35.66
CA GLN A 4 -23.17 -73.87 35.76
C GLN A 4 -24.63 -74.34 35.63
N ASP A 5 -24.82 -75.51 35.04
CA ASP A 5 -26.12 -76.19 35.02
C ASP A 5 -26.38 -76.89 36.36
N LEU A 6 -27.66 -77.02 36.72
CA LEU A 6 -28.09 -77.74 37.91
C LEU A 6 -28.36 -79.22 37.58
N THR A 7 -27.93 -80.11 38.45
CA THR A 7 -28.18 -81.55 38.31
C THR A 7 -29.69 -81.82 38.44
N SER A 8 -30.25 -82.56 37.48
CA SER A 8 -31.68 -82.92 37.48
C SER A 8 -32.02 -83.89 38.63
N PRO A 9 -33.22 -83.79 39.22
CA PRO A 9 -33.62 -84.66 40.32
C PRO A 9 -33.75 -86.13 39.88
N PRO A 10 -33.40 -87.10 40.75
CA PRO A 10 -33.67 -88.51 40.52
C PRO A 10 -35.18 -88.79 40.60
N THR A 11 -35.59 -89.99 40.18
CA THR A 11 -37.00 -90.42 40.29
C THR A 11 -37.47 -90.37 41.75
N ALA A 12 -38.56 -89.62 41.99
CA ALA A 12 -39.09 -89.46 43.34
C ALA A 12 -39.60 -90.80 43.92
N PRO A 13 -39.43 -91.03 45.22
CA PRO A 13 -40.00 -92.19 45.89
C PRO A 13 -41.54 -92.13 45.87
N SER A 14 -42.20 -93.23 45.52
CA SER A 14 -43.66 -93.34 45.45
C SER A 14 -44.19 -94.27 46.52
N ARG A 15 -45.36 -93.96 47.09
CA ARG A 15 -46.06 -94.85 48.04
C ARG A 15 -46.46 -96.21 47.45
N SER A 16 -46.41 -96.33 46.12
CA SER A 16 -46.65 -97.57 45.39
C SER A 16 -45.38 -98.41 45.16
N ASP A 17 -44.20 -97.89 45.52
CA ASP A 17 -42.95 -98.64 45.42
C ASP A 17 -42.89 -99.70 46.53
N ASP A 18 -42.25 -100.83 46.24
CA ASP A 18 -41.90 -101.81 47.27
C ASP A 18 -41.01 -101.15 48.35
N PRO A 19 -41.09 -101.53 49.65
CA PRO A 19 -40.38 -100.83 50.72
C PRO A 19 -38.88 -100.62 50.47
N ASP A 20 -38.18 -101.60 49.90
CA ASP A 20 -36.74 -101.47 49.64
C ASP A 20 -36.46 -100.45 48.52
N MET A 21 -37.28 -100.44 47.46
CA MET A 21 -37.22 -99.47 46.36
C MET A 21 -37.57 -98.05 46.83
N PHE A 22 -38.52 -97.91 47.75
CA PHE A 22 -38.87 -96.62 48.35
C PHE A 22 -37.69 -96.04 49.11
N ILE A 23 -37.01 -96.87 49.93
CA ILE A 23 -35.83 -96.46 50.71
C ILE A 23 -34.69 -96.05 49.77
N GLU A 24 -34.39 -96.85 48.75
CA GLU A 24 -33.34 -96.55 47.78
C GLU A 24 -33.58 -95.21 47.07
N ARG A 25 -34.81 -94.96 46.60
CA ARG A 25 -35.18 -93.68 45.96
C ARG A 25 -35.20 -92.51 46.93
N ALA A 26 -35.61 -92.72 48.17
CA ALA A 26 -35.58 -91.70 49.20
C ALA A 26 -34.14 -91.28 49.53
N ASP A 27 -33.23 -92.24 49.69
CA ASP A 27 -31.81 -92.00 49.93
C ASP A 27 -31.16 -91.29 48.74
N ALA A 28 -31.48 -91.71 47.51
CA ALA A 28 -31.01 -91.04 46.29
C ALA A 28 -31.52 -89.59 46.19
N PHE A 29 -32.77 -89.33 46.56
CA PHE A 29 -33.34 -87.98 46.56
C PHE A 29 -32.69 -87.09 47.63
N VAL A 30 -32.44 -87.62 48.83
CA VAL A 30 -31.74 -86.88 49.91
C VAL A 30 -30.30 -86.57 49.51
N ALA A 31 -29.60 -87.52 48.90
CA ALA A 31 -28.24 -87.31 48.37
C ALA A 31 -28.21 -86.27 47.23
N TRP A 32 -29.17 -86.33 46.31
CA TRP A 32 -29.34 -85.31 45.27
C TRP A 32 -29.62 -83.93 45.87
N PHE A 33 -30.47 -83.82 46.88
CA PHE A 33 -30.80 -82.54 47.51
C PHE A 33 -29.54 -81.86 48.11
N GLY A 34 -28.66 -82.62 48.75
CA GLY A 34 -27.36 -82.10 49.22
C GLY A 34 -26.47 -81.57 48.09
N THR A 35 -26.48 -82.26 46.94
CA THR A 35 -25.77 -81.83 45.72
C THR A 35 -26.38 -80.55 45.15
N PHE A 36 -27.71 -80.51 44.99
CA PHE A 36 -28.47 -79.35 44.50
C PHE A 36 -28.23 -78.09 45.34
N VAL A 37 -28.21 -78.21 46.68
CA VAL A 37 -27.92 -77.08 47.57
C VAL A 37 -26.51 -76.54 47.33
N SER A 38 -25.53 -77.43 47.15
CA SER A 38 -24.14 -77.05 46.86
C SER A 38 -24.01 -76.36 45.50
N GLU A 39 -24.72 -76.85 44.49
CA GLU A 39 -24.79 -76.22 43.16
C GLU A 39 -25.47 -74.84 43.22
N MET A 40 -26.53 -74.67 44.01
CA MET A 40 -27.17 -73.36 44.18
C MET A 40 -26.25 -72.33 44.85
N GLN A 41 -25.44 -72.75 45.82
CA GLN A 41 -24.42 -71.88 46.44
C GLN A 41 -23.35 -71.46 45.43
N ALA A 42 -22.86 -72.39 44.61
CA ALA A 42 -21.89 -72.10 43.58
C ALA A 42 -22.45 -71.21 42.45
N LEU A 43 -23.71 -71.41 42.04
CA LEU A 43 -24.40 -70.53 41.09
C LEU A 43 -24.55 -69.10 41.65
N THR A 44 -24.87 -68.98 42.94
CA THR A 44 -24.95 -67.67 43.62
C THR A 44 -23.60 -66.95 43.59
N ALA A 45 -22.50 -67.65 43.92
CA ALA A 45 -21.16 -67.09 43.85
C ALA A 45 -20.76 -66.68 42.41
N GLN A 46 -21.13 -67.48 41.40
CA GLN A 46 -20.91 -67.14 39.98
C GLN A 46 -21.70 -65.90 39.55
N LEU A 47 -22.93 -65.75 40.04
CA LEU A 47 -23.77 -64.58 39.76
C LEU A 47 -23.21 -63.32 40.40
N GLU A 48 -22.77 -63.39 41.65
CA GLU A 48 -22.11 -62.28 42.35
C GLU A 48 -20.81 -61.85 41.65
N ALA A 49 -19.97 -62.82 41.25
CA ALA A 49 -18.76 -62.54 40.48
C ALA A 49 -19.05 -61.89 39.12
N THR A 50 -20.11 -62.34 38.44
CA THR A 50 -20.55 -61.77 37.16
C THR A 50 -21.08 -60.35 37.33
N ALA A 51 -21.88 -60.10 38.37
CA ALA A 51 -22.39 -58.77 38.71
C ALA A 51 -21.26 -57.78 39.04
N ALA A 52 -20.24 -58.23 39.78
CA ALA A 52 -19.06 -57.42 40.07
C ALA A 52 -18.28 -57.06 38.80
N LEU A 53 -18.11 -58.00 37.87
CA LEU A 53 -17.45 -57.74 36.59
C LEU A 53 -18.20 -56.69 35.75
N ILE A 54 -19.53 -56.78 35.70
CA ILE A 54 -20.39 -55.82 34.99
C ILE A 54 -20.30 -54.44 35.63
N ALA A 55 -20.27 -54.36 36.97
CA ALA A 55 -20.21 -53.09 37.69
C ALA A 55 -18.88 -52.33 37.46
N VAL A 56 -17.77 -53.05 37.24
CA VAL A 56 -16.45 -52.44 36.99
C VAL A 56 -16.17 -52.24 35.49
N ALA A 57 -16.93 -52.88 34.59
CA ALA A 57 -16.81 -52.69 33.14
C ALA A 57 -16.75 -51.21 32.67
N PRO A 58 -17.52 -50.26 33.25
CA PRO A 58 -17.44 -48.84 32.90
C PRO A 58 -16.11 -48.17 33.28
N ALA A 59 -15.36 -48.71 34.25
CA ALA A 59 -14.07 -48.18 34.67
C ALA A 59 -12.92 -48.62 33.75
N TYR A 60 -13.12 -49.70 32.98
CA TYR A 60 -12.20 -50.15 31.94
C TYR A 60 -12.49 -49.49 30.57
N ALA A 61 -13.62 -48.80 30.44
CA ALA A 61 -13.85 -47.94 29.29
C ALA A 61 -12.98 -46.69 29.42
N ASP A 62 -12.17 -46.40 28.40
CA ASP A 62 -11.50 -45.11 28.26
C ASP A 62 -12.50 -43.98 28.55
N THR A 63 -12.17 -43.09 29.50
CA THR A 63 -13.08 -42.04 29.98
C THR A 63 -13.59 -41.16 28.83
N ALA A 64 -12.77 -40.94 27.80
CA ALA A 64 -13.11 -40.17 26.62
C ALA A 64 -14.12 -40.94 25.75
N LEU A 65 -13.89 -42.24 25.52
CA LEU A 65 -14.83 -43.11 24.79
C LEU A 65 -16.17 -43.24 25.52
N LYS A 66 -16.16 -43.36 26.85
CA LYS A 66 -17.38 -43.39 27.67
C LYS A 66 -18.16 -42.07 27.56
N THR A 67 -17.46 -40.93 27.58
CA THR A 67 -18.09 -39.62 27.41
C THR A 67 -18.76 -39.47 26.04
N ILE A 68 -18.13 -39.99 24.97
CA ILE A 68 -18.74 -40.01 23.63
C ILE A 68 -20.00 -40.89 23.62
N ALA A 69 -19.96 -42.07 24.24
CA ALA A 69 -21.10 -42.99 24.31
C ALA A 69 -22.28 -42.41 25.11
N ASP A 70 -22.01 -41.85 26.29
CA ASP A 70 -23.02 -41.25 27.16
C ASP A 70 -23.66 -39.99 26.57
N SER A 71 -22.97 -39.31 25.66
CA SER A 71 -23.49 -38.12 24.97
C SER A 71 -24.59 -38.43 23.95
N GLY A 72 -24.91 -39.71 23.71
CA GLY A 72 -26.05 -40.12 22.87
C GLY A 72 -25.94 -39.67 21.41
N LEU A 73 -24.71 -39.55 20.90
CA LEU A 73 -24.46 -39.02 19.55
C LEU A 73 -24.93 -40.01 18.49
N THR A 74 -25.62 -39.52 17.46
CA THR A 74 -26.02 -40.33 16.29
C THR A 74 -24.93 -40.24 15.21
N PRO A 75 -24.24 -41.34 14.87
CA PRO A 75 -23.23 -41.32 13.81
C PRO A 75 -23.83 -40.95 12.46
N ALA A 76 -23.09 -40.18 11.67
CA ALA A 76 -23.42 -39.87 10.28
C ALA A 76 -22.12 -39.74 9.46
N ALA A 77 -22.20 -39.97 8.15
CA ALA A 77 -21.04 -39.97 7.26
C ALA A 77 -20.29 -38.61 7.21
N ASP A 78 -20.97 -37.52 7.52
CA ASP A 78 -20.47 -36.15 7.50
C ASP A 78 -20.20 -35.59 8.91
N LYS A 79 -20.18 -36.44 9.94
CA LYS A 79 -20.05 -36.02 11.34
C LYS A 79 -18.90 -36.71 12.07
N LEU A 80 -18.17 -35.95 12.87
CA LEU A 80 -17.14 -36.46 13.78
C LEU A 80 -17.46 -36.07 15.23
N PRO A 81 -17.32 -36.99 16.21
CA PRO A 81 -17.38 -36.64 17.63
C PRO A 81 -16.23 -35.71 18.03
N TYR A 82 -16.53 -34.70 18.85
CA TYR A 82 -15.53 -33.86 19.52
C TYR A 82 -15.98 -33.54 20.95
N PHE A 83 -15.05 -33.29 21.86
CA PHE A 83 -15.36 -32.88 23.23
C PHE A 83 -15.70 -31.39 23.26
N SER A 84 -16.93 -31.05 23.62
CA SER A 84 -17.35 -29.66 23.83
C SER A 84 -17.03 -29.17 25.24
N THR A 85 -16.92 -30.10 26.21
CA THR A 85 -16.45 -29.87 27.58
C THR A 85 -15.71 -31.11 28.10
N GLY A 86 -15.18 -31.08 29.32
CA GLY A 86 -14.53 -32.24 29.94
C GLY A 86 -15.46 -33.43 30.23
N SER A 87 -16.78 -33.25 30.16
CA SER A 87 -17.78 -34.29 30.46
C SER A 87 -18.86 -34.42 29.37
N ALA A 88 -18.68 -33.79 28.21
CA ALA A 88 -19.66 -33.85 27.12
C ALA A 88 -18.97 -33.87 25.75
N ALA A 89 -19.53 -34.66 24.84
CA ALA A 89 -19.17 -34.68 23.44
C ALA A 89 -20.33 -34.14 22.58
N ALA A 90 -19.98 -33.63 21.40
CA ALA A 90 -20.91 -33.18 20.38
C ALA A 90 -20.43 -33.63 19.00
N LEU A 91 -21.24 -33.41 17.96
CA LEU A 91 -20.88 -33.74 16.58
C LEU A 91 -20.50 -32.48 15.80
N ALA A 92 -19.28 -32.48 15.24
CA ALA A 92 -18.86 -31.51 14.25
C ALA A 92 -19.36 -31.96 12.88
N THR A 93 -20.05 -31.08 12.14
CA THR A 93 -20.50 -31.36 10.77
C THR A 93 -19.44 -30.89 9.78
N LEU A 94 -19.02 -31.76 8.88
CA LEU A 94 -18.03 -31.47 7.84
C LEU A 94 -18.72 -31.38 6.49
N THR A 95 -18.35 -30.37 5.69
CA THR A 95 -18.79 -30.28 4.29
C THR A 95 -18.12 -31.36 3.45
N SER A 96 -18.65 -31.65 2.26
CA SER A 96 -17.99 -32.57 1.32
C SER A 96 -16.57 -32.12 0.96
N PHE A 97 -16.37 -30.80 0.81
CA PHE A 97 -15.06 -30.21 0.54
C PHE A 97 -14.12 -30.31 1.76
N GLY A 98 -14.63 -30.07 2.97
CA GLY A 98 -13.82 -30.25 4.19
C GLY A 98 -13.34 -31.69 4.36
N ARG A 99 -14.19 -32.67 4.02
CA ARG A 99 -13.80 -34.08 4.03
C ARG A 99 -12.74 -34.41 2.98
N SER A 100 -12.84 -33.86 1.77
CA SER A 100 -11.80 -34.09 0.77
C SER A 100 -10.45 -33.52 1.18
N LEU A 101 -10.41 -32.42 1.94
CA LEU A 101 -9.16 -31.86 2.45
C LEU A 101 -8.54 -32.68 3.59
N ILE A 102 -9.36 -33.24 4.49
CA ILE A 102 -8.87 -34.07 5.62
C ILE A 102 -8.41 -35.45 5.15
N ASP A 103 -8.96 -35.95 4.05
CA ASP A 103 -8.58 -37.22 3.41
C ASP A 103 -7.22 -37.15 2.71
N ASP A 104 -6.68 -35.95 2.47
CA ASP A 104 -5.42 -35.77 1.75
C ASP A 104 -4.22 -36.33 2.52
N ALA A 105 -3.50 -37.28 1.90
CA ALA A 105 -2.38 -37.99 2.53
C ALA A 105 -1.14 -37.11 2.78
N ASP A 106 -1.00 -36.00 2.05
CA ASP A 106 0.13 -35.09 2.16
C ASP A 106 -0.22 -33.63 1.80
N ALA A 107 0.73 -32.72 2.02
CA ALA A 107 0.55 -31.31 1.75
C ALA A 107 0.41 -30.98 0.25
N ALA A 108 0.91 -31.81 -0.67
CA ALA A 108 0.77 -31.59 -2.10
C ALA A 108 -0.64 -31.91 -2.58
N ALA A 109 -1.24 -32.99 -2.09
CA ALA A 109 -2.64 -33.31 -2.28
C ALA A 109 -3.54 -32.18 -1.72
N ALA A 110 -3.29 -31.74 -0.49
CA ALA A 110 -4.03 -30.62 0.14
C ALA A 110 -4.01 -29.32 -0.69
N ARG A 111 -2.86 -28.94 -1.25
CA ARG A 111 -2.76 -27.76 -2.13
C ARG A 111 -3.54 -27.92 -3.44
N THR A 112 -3.62 -29.15 -3.96
CA THR A 112 -4.42 -29.48 -5.15
C THR A 112 -5.90 -29.34 -4.84
N THR A 113 -6.37 -29.91 -3.73
CA THR A 113 -7.74 -29.78 -3.24
C THR A 113 -8.16 -28.32 -3.05
N LEU A 114 -7.26 -27.47 -2.52
CA LEU A 114 -7.50 -26.03 -2.35
C LEU A 114 -7.37 -25.21 -3.65
N GLY A 115 -6.87 -25.79 -4.75
CA GLY A 115 -6.69 -25.07 -6.02
C GLY A 115 -5.58 -24.01 -6.01
N LEU A 116 -4.57 -24.14 -5.14
CA LEU A 116 -3.55 -23.10 -4.93
C LEU A 116 -2.42 -23.09 -5.97
N GLY A 117 -2.29 -24.17 -6.76
CA GLY A 117 -1.26 -24.30 -7.79
C GLY A 117 0.18 -24.21 -7.24
N SER A 118 1.11 -23.73 -8.08
CA SER A 118 2.54 -23.62 -7.74
C SER A 118 2.86 -22.47 -6.77
N ALA A 119 1.96 -21.50 -6.61
CA ALA A 119 2.17 -20.36 -5.72
C ALA A 119 2.34 -20.81 -4.25
N ALA A 120 1.63 -21.85 -3.82
CA ALA A 120 1.66 -22.33 -2.44
C ALA A 120 2.95 -23.09 -2.04
N THR A 121 3.89 -23.29 -2.97
CA THR A 121 5.22 -23.84 -2.69
C THR A 121 6.35 -22.83 -2.81
N SER A 122 6.05 -21.62 -3.29
CA SER A 122 7.04 -20.56 -3.48
C SER A 122 7.21 -19.76 -2.19
N ASN A 123 8.45 -19.54 -1.77
CA ASN A 123 8.74 -18.55 -0.74
C ASN A 123 8.24 -17.17 -1.20
N THR A 124 7.82 -16.31 -0.28
CA THR A 124 7.32 -14.96 -0.63
C THR A 124 8.37 -14.12 -1.37
N SER A 125 9.66 -14.33 -1.08
CA SER A 125 10.77 -13.70 -1.80
C SER A 125 10.98 -14.25 -3.22
N ALA A 126 10.42 -15.41 -3.55
CA ALA A 126 10.60 -16.03 -4.86
C ALA A 126 9.73 -15.39 -5.95
N PHE A 127 8.66 -14.68 -5.59
CA PHE A 127 7.78 -14.00 -6.56
C PHE A 127 8.48 -12.84 -7.30
N ASP A 128 9.57 -12.30 -6.73
CA ASP A 128 10.50 -11.40 -7.42
C ASP A 128 11.96 -11.81 -7.10
N ALA A 129 12.29 -13.09 -7.26
CA ALA A 129 13.60 -13.62 -6.89
C ALA A 129 14.77 -12.88 -7.55
N ALA A 130 14.58 -12.42 -8.79
CA ALA A 130 15.59 -11.66 -9.53
C ALA A 130 15.58 -10.15 -9.19
N GLY A 131 14.70 -9.70 -8.29
CA GLY A 131 14.52 -8.29 -7.98
C GLY A 131 14.16 -7.46 -9.21
N THR A 132 13.52 -8.06 -10.20
CA THR A 132 13.21 -7.46 -11.50
C THR A 132 12.26 -6.29 -11.32
N ALA A 133 11.26 -6.43 -10.43
CA ALA A 133 10.32 -5.36 -10.14
C ALA A 133 11.03 -4.23 -9.38
N SER A 134 11.83 -4.57 -8.37
CA SER A 134 12.66 -3.58 -7.66
C SER A 134 13.62 -2.84 -8.60
N SER A 135 14.30 -3.58 -9.49
CA SER A 135 15.24 -3.04 -10.47
C SER A 135 14.55 -2.19 -11.53
N ALA A 136 13.34 -2.56 -11.95
CA ALA A 136 12.53 -1.76 -12.86
C ALA A 136 12.09 -0.43 -12.20
N VAL A 137 11.69 -0.45 -10.92
CA VAL A 137 11.37 0.77 -10.17
C VAL A 137 12.61 1.64 -10.02
N SER A 138 13.74 1.07 -9.61
CA SER A 138 15.01 1.80 -9.50
C SER A 138 15.44 2.39 -10.86
N SER A 139 15.29 1.64 -11.95
CA SER A 139 15.60 2.10 -13.31
C SER A 139 14.66 3.23 -13.75
N HIS A 140 13.36 3.12 -13.48
CA HIS A 140 12.40 4.19 -13.78
C HIS A 140 12.72 5.46 -12.99
N SER A 141 13.02 5.35 -11.70
CA SER A 141 13.39 6.50 -10.84
C SER A 141 14.70 7.17 -11.24
N SER A 142 15.63 6.43 -11.87
CA SER A 142 16.93 6.96 -12.30
C SER A 142 16.99 7.36 -13.78
N SER A 143 15.98 7.01 -14.58
CA SER A 143 15.98 7.26 -16.02
C SER A 143 15.10 8.46 -16.38
N THR A 144 15.62 9.67 -16.16
CA THR A 144 15.03 10.94 -16.63
C THR A 144 15.34 11.24 -18.10
N SER A 145 15.95 10.31 -18.83
CA SER A 145 16.20 10.44 -20.28
C SER A 145 15.50 9.32 -21.04
N GLY A 146 14.79 9.65 -22.11
CA GLY A 146 14.19 8.68 -23.03
C GLY A 146 12.91 7.97 -22.55
N VAL A 147 12.67 7.84 -21.24
CA VAL A 147 11.49 7.13 -20.70
C VAL A 147 10.20 7.96 -20.80
N HIS A 148 10.29 9.29 -20.75
CA HIS A 148 9.13 10.19 -20.82
C HIS A 148 9.08 11.08 -22.06
N GLY A 149 9.85 10.75 -23.12
CA GLY A 149 9.99 11.64 -24.29
C GLY A 149 10.77 12.93 -24.00
N ILE A 150 11.34 13.05 -22.79
CA ILE A 150 12.31 14.07 -22.43
C ILE A 150 13.62 13.80 -23.16
N SER A 151 14.05 14.81 -23.92
CA SER A 151 15.32 14.77 -24.64
C SER A 151 16.49 14.73 -23.65
N ALA A 152 17.66 14.30 -24.13
CA ALA A 152 18.88 14.35 -23.33
C ALA A 152 19.18 15.76 -22.80
N PHE A 153 18.82 16.81 -23.56
CA PHE A 153 18.94 18.19 -23.11
C PHE A 153 17.98 18.54 -21.97
N MET A 154 16.70 18.13 -22.05
CA MET A 154 15.76 18.44 -20.95
C MET A 154 16.07 17.63 -19.69
N ALA A 155 16.68 16.46 -19.82
CA ALA A 155 17.16 15.69 -18.68
C ALA A 155 18.21 16.46 -17.86
N THR A 156 19.13 17.21 -18.51
CA THR A 156 20.13 18.02 -17.78
C THR A 156 19.48 19.18 -17.03
N VAL A 157 18.42 19.78 -17.58
CA VAL A 157 17.69 20.89 -16.93
C VAL A 157 16.85 20.40 -15.74
N LEU A 158 16.27 19.21 -15.84
CA LEU A 158 15.42 18.63 -14.79
C LEU A 158 16.22 18.03 -13.61
N ASP A 159 17.51 17.75 -13.81
CA ASP A 159 18.43 17.30 -12.74
C ASP A 159 18.89 18.45 -11.83
N ASP A 160 18.67 19.70 -12.26
CA ASP A 160 19.12 20.88 -11.52
C ASP A 160 18.28 21.13 -10.26
N THR A 161 18.96 21.26 -9.12
CA THR A 161 18.32 21.43 -7.80
C THR A 161 17.69 22.81 -7.56
N SER A 162 17.89 23.75 -8.48
CA SER A 162 17.36 25.11 -8.37
C SER A 162 17.16 25.77 -9.73
N ALA A 163 16.33 26.81 -9.77
CA ALA A 163 16.15 27.63 -10.98
C ALA A 163 17.46 28.27 -11.45
N ALA A 164 18.37 28.64 -10.54
CA ALA A 164 19.67 29.21 -10.91
C ALA A 164 20.59 28.19 -11.60
N ALA A 165 20.57 26.93 -11.15
CA ALA A 165 21.29 25.84 -11.79
C ALA A 165 20.69 25.54 -13.17
N ALA A 166 19.36 25.46 -13.28
CA ALA A 166 18.65 25.29 -14.56
C ALA A 166 18.98 26.39 -15.58
N ILE A 167 19.01 27.65 -15.15
CA ILE A 167 19.40 28.80 -15.99
C ILE A 167 20.85 28.64 -16.48
N THR A 168 21.75 28.16 -15.62
CA THR A 168 23.15 27.89 -15.97
C THR A 168 23.25 26.79 -17.02
N THR A 169 22.51 25.69 -16.85
CA THR A 169 22.44 24.56 -17.79
C THR A 169 21.85 24.93 -19.15
N LEU A 170 20.84 25.82 -19.17
CA LEU A 170 20.29 26.40 -20.39
C LEU A 170 21.30 27.28 -21.14
N GLY A 171 22.46 27.59 -20.55
CA GLY A 171 23.45 28.49 -21.13
C GLY A 171 22.95 29.92 -21.22
N ALA A 172 21.89 30.29 -20.49
CA ALA A 172 21.50 31.68 -20.33
C ALA A 172 22.67 32.37 -19.61
N GLN A 173 23.32 33.30 -20.32
CA GLN A 173 24.64 33.81 -19.98
C GLN A 173 24.69 34.27 -18.52
N SER A 174 25.43 33.51 -17.70
CA SER A 174 25.52 33.70 -16.24
C SER A 174 25.78 35.16 -15.92
N GLY A 175 24.80 35.81 -15.27
CA GLY A 175 24.91 37.18 -14.79
C GLY A 175 24.21 38.26 -15.61
N LEU A 176 23.75 38.01 -16.84
CA LEU A 176 22.90 39.01 -17.51
C LEU A 176 21.57 39.17 -16.75
N THR A 177 21.17 40.41 -16.47
CA THR A 177 19.88 40.71 -15.84
C THR A 177 18.96 41.38 -16.85
N PHE A 178 17.75 40.86 -17.02
CA PHE A 178 16.72 41.49 -17.86
C PHE A 178 15.67 42.12 -16.95
N THR A 179 15.47 43.42 -17.09
CA THR A 179 14.45 44.18 -16.35
C THR A 179 13.40 44.68 -17.34
N SER A 180 12.13 44.42 -17.06
CA SER A 180 10.99 45.02 -17.75
C SER A 180 10.04 45.63 -16.74
N ASN A 181 9.77 46.92 -16.85
CA ASN A 181 8.81 47.61 -15.98
C ASN A 181 8.08 48.71 -16.74
N ALA A 182 7.22 49.46 -16.07
CA ALA A 182 6.44 50.54 -16.68
C ALA A 182 7.30 51.65 -17.32
N ASN A 183 8.58 51.75 -16.93
CA ASN A 183 9.51 52.74 -17.45
C ASN A 183 10.29 52.24 -18.69
N GLY A 184 10.22 50.95 -19.02
CA GLY A 184 10.84 50.37 -20.22
C GLY A 184 11.59 49.05 -19.97
N TYR A 185 12.66 48.83 -20.72
CA TYR A 185 13.46 47.60 -20.70
C TYR A 185 14.93 47.88 -20.41
N ALA A 186 15.59 47.03 -19.63
CA ALA A 186 17.01 47.11 -19.38
C ALA A 186 17.69 45.74 -19.42
N ILE A 187 18.94 45.74 -19.89
CA ILE A 187 19.85 44.60 -19.87
C ILE A 187 21.05 45.00 -19.01
N GLY A 188 21.24 44.35 -17.87
CA GLY A 188 22.43 44.46 -17.04
C GLY A 188 23.48 43.44 -17.44
N ILE A 189 24.72 43.90 -17.61
CA ILE A 189 25.86 43.14 -18.11
C ILE A 189 26.97 43.24 -17.05
N PRO A 190 27.19 42.20 -16.22
CA PRO A 190 28.24 42.22 -15.23
C PRO A 190 29.61 42.01 -15.87
N ILE A 191 30.50 42.98 -15.70
CA ILE A 191 31.90 42.95 -16.16
C ILE A 191 32.77 43.36 -14.98
N GLY A 192 33.64 42.46 -14.52
CA GLY A 192 34.60 42.77 -13.45
C GLY A 192 33.98 43.17 -12.10
N GLY A 193 32.79 42.68 -11.78
CA GLY A 193 32.06 43.01 -10.53
C GLY A 193 31.20 44.27 -10.61
N VAL A 194 31.14 44.92 -11.79
CA VAL A 194 30.30 46.09 -12.08
C VAL A 194 29.24 45.71 -13.11
N THR A 195 27.98 46.06 -12.88
CA THR A 195 26.89 45.79 -13.83
C THR A 195 26.66 47.00 -14.73
N TYR A 196 26.98 46.85 -16.01
CA TYR A 196 26.69 47.85 -17.04
C TYR A 196 25.29 47.65 -17.59
N TYR A 197 24.48 48.69 -17.62
CA TYR A 197 23.13 48.65 -18.14
C TYR A 197 23.07 49.25 -19.54
N PHE A 198 22.48 48.50 -20.47
CA PHE A 198 21.86 49.06 -21.66
C PHE A 198 20.35 49.16 -21.42
N GLN A 199 19.81 50.37 -21.51
CA GLN A 199 18.44 50.63 -21.12
C GLN A 199 17.69 51.36 -22.22
N MET A 200 16.46 50.95 -22.47
CA MET A 200 15.49 51.67 -23.29
C MET A 200 14.41 52.17 -22.35
N ALA A 201 14.32 53.48 -22.18
CA ALA A 201 13.24 54.11 -21.43
C ALA A 201 12.14 54.58 -22.39
N THR A 202 10.89 54.35 -22.00
CA THR A 202 9.72 54.87 -22.70
C THR A 202 9.13 56.00 -21.87
N GLY A 203 9.10 57.21 -22.42
CA GLY A 203 8.46 58.35 -21.77
C GLY A 203 6.94 58.23 -21.78
N GLY A 204 6.28 58.76 -20.74
CA GLY A 204 4.84 59.00 -20.76
C GLY A 204 4.46 59.89 -21.96
N SER A 205 3.24 59.70 -22.48
CA SER A 205 2.71 60.40 -23.66
C SER A 205 3.04 61.90 -23.62
N SER A 206 3.86 62.38 -24.55
CA SER A 206 4.21 63.80 -24.61
C SER A 206 3.06 64.60 -25.19
N THR A 207 2.78 65.77 -24.61
CA THR A 207 1.90 66.77 -25.22
C THR A 207 2.73 67.74 -26.05
N THR A 208 2.12 68.34 -27.07
CA THR A 208 2.74 69.13 -28.15
C THR A 208 3.29 70.52 -27.73
N THR A 209 3.58 70.71 -26.44
CA THR A 209 4.00 71.98 -25.85
C THR A 209 5.51 72.02 -25.65
N GLU A 210 6.16 73.12 -26.03
CA GLU A 210 7.57 73.38 -25.69
C GLU A 210 7.79 73.20 -24.19
N GLY A 211 8.80 72.43 -23.81
CA GLY A 211 9.00 72.11 -22.42
C GLY A 211 10.08 71.09 -22.15
N SER A 212 10.34 70.94 -20.87
CA SER A 212 11.20 69.93 -20.29
C SER A 212 10.36 68.71 -19.93
N GLN A 213 10.76 67.53 -20.37
CA GLN A 213 10.13 66.27 -19.96
C GLN A 213 11.12 65.38 -19.23
N THR A 214 10.64 64.69 -18.20
CA THR A 214 11.44 63.73 -17.44
C THR A 214 11.08 62.32 -17.87
N ILE A 215 12.06 61.60 -18.39
CA ILE A 215 11.95 60.18 -18.76
C ILE A 215 12.68 59.38 -17.68
N THR A 216 11.94 58.50 -16.99
CA THR A 216 12.48 57.65 -15.92
C THR A 216 13.13 56.40 -16.51
N TRP A 217 14.29 56.00 -16.00
CA TRP A 217 14.96 54.77 -16.42
C TRP A 217 14.32 53.52 -15.76
N PRO A 218 14.37 52.36 -16.43
CA PRO A 218 13.98 51.09 -15.81
C PRO A 218 14.83 50.75 -14.57
N VAL A 219 16.13 51.08 -14.60
CA VAL A 219 17.11 50.91 -13.53
C VAL A 219 17.93 52.21 -13.39
N THR A 220 18.21 52.62 -12.15
CA THR A 220 19.07 53.80 -11.89
C THR A 220 20.52 53.51 -12.27
N PHE A 221 21.18 54.43 -12.98
CA PHE A 221 22.63 54.33 -13.21
C PHE A 221 23.40 54.74 -11.96
N GLY A 222 24.35 53.92 -11.50
CA GLY A 222 25.19 54.24 -10.33
C GLY A 222 26.17 55.38 -10.60
N THR A 223 26.54 55.58 -11.88
CA THR A 223 27.52 56.56 -12.36
C THR A 223 27.01 57.34 -13.57
N ALA A 224 27.86 58.20 -14.12
CA ALA A 224 27.52 59.02 -15.28
C ALA A 224 27.12 58.11 -16.44
N CYS A 225 25.97 58.38 -17.04
CA CYS A 225 25.45 57.61 -18.16
C CYS A 225 25.58 58.39 -19.47
N LEU A 226 25.73 57.68 -20.57
CA LEU A 226 25.55 58.22 -21.91
C LEU A 226 24.10 57.95 -22.31
N PHE A 227 23.38 58.98 -22.76
CA PHE A 227 22.05 58.78 -23.33
C PHE A 227 21.89 59.45 -24.69
N ALA A 228 21.00 58.87 -25.50
CA ALA A 228 20.62 59.39 -26.80
C ALA A 228 19.10 59.26 -26.99
N ASP A 229 18.48 60.30 -27.52
CA ASP A 229 17.11 60.26 -28.05
C ASP A 229 17.17 59.75 -29.48
N VAL A 230 16.60 58.57 -29.72
CA VAL A 230 16.72 57.83 -30.98
C VAL A 230 15.43 57.81 -31.79
N GLY A 231 14.42 58.59 -31.40
CA GLY A 231 13.24 58.72 -32.24
C GLY A 231 12.15 59.54 -31.61
N THR A 232 11.88 60.70 -32.21
CA THR A 232 10.56 61.30 -32.21
C THR A 232 9.87 60.85 -33.50
N LYS A 233 8.75 60.15 -33.41
CA LYS A 233 7.89 59.98 -34.60
C LYS A 233 7.24 61.33 -34.90
N ILE A 234 7.97 62.24 -35.53
CA ILE A 234 7.39 63.46 -36.10
C ILE A 234 6.77 63.02 -37.43
N ALA A 235 5.45 62.88 -37.48
CA ALA A 235 4.76 62.50 -38.70
C ALA A 235 4.63 63.70 -39.66
N SER A 236 5.75 64.27 -40.10
CA SER A 236 5.77 65.18 -41.26
C SER A 236 6.73 64.77 -42.34
N ALA A 237 6.20 64.87 -43.56
CA ALA A 237 6.98 64.94 -44.77
C ALA A 237 7.75 66.28 -44.82
N GLY A 238 8.92 66.35 -44.18
CA GLY A 238 9.80 67.52 -44.28
C GLY A 238 10.95 67.45 -43.28
N ASN A 239 12.13 67.06 -43.77
CA ASN A 239 13.42 66.99 -43.07
C ASN A 239 13.38 66.49 -41.62
N SER A 240 13.63 65.18 -41.47
CA SER A 240 13.96 64.52 -40.21
C SER A 240 15.04 65.30 -39.45
N ALA A 241 14.66 66.01 -38.40
CA ALA A 241 15.61 66.44 -37.38
C ALA A 241 15.82 65.24 -36.45
N ASP A 242 16.74 64.36 -36.83
CA ASP A 242 17.31 63.35 -35.93
C ASP A 242 18.00 64.09 -34.78
N HIS A 243 17.32 64.25 -33.66
CA HIS A 243 17.85 64.86 -32.44
C HIS A 243 18.74 63.86 -31.67
N ALA A 244 19.81 63.36 -32.29
CA ALA A 244 20.83 62.58 -31.59
C ALA A 244 21.74 63.50 -30.75
N TYR A 245 21.21 64.11 -29.68
CA TYR A 245 22.03 64.80 -28.69
C TYR A 245 22.63 63.76 -27.74
N GLN A 246 23.89 63.40 -27.96
CA GLN A 246 24.68 62.61 -27.00
C GLN A 246 25.06 63.51 -25.82
N ILE A 247 24.37 63.34 -24.70
CA ILE A 247 24.64 64.09 -23.46
C ILE A 247 25.18 63.10 -22.41
N VAL A 248 26.21 63.52 -21.68
CA VAL A 248 26.70 62.81 -20.50
C VAL A 248 25.78 63.18 -19.32
N GLY A 249 24.99 62.21 -18.86
CA GLY A 249 24.12 62.34 -17.69
C GLY A 249 24.88 62.26 -16.37
N THR A 250 24.27 62.78 -15.30
CA THR A 250 24.86 62.83 -13.96
C THR A 250 24.85 61.44 -13.28
N PRO A 251 25.89 61.07 -12.50
CA PRO A 251 25.86 59.91 -11.62
C PRO A 251 24.60 59.84 -10.74
N GLY A 252 24.02 58.65 -10.57
CA GLY A 252 22.81 58.45 -9.76
C GLY A 252 21.51 58.83 -10.47
N ALA A 253 21.53 59.10 -11.77
CA ALA A 253 20.35 59.49 -12.53
C ALA A 253 19.34 58.35 -12.61
N SER A 254 18.18 58.52 -11.95
CA SER A 254 16.99 57.69 -12.12
C SER A 254 16.12 58.13 -13.30
N SER A 255 16.43 59.28 -13.89
CA SER A 255 15.72 59.84 -15.04
C SER A 255 16.62 60.77 -15.84
N ALA A 256 16.29 60.98 -17.11
CA ALA A 256 16.88 62.02 -17.95
C ALA A 256 15.83 63.07 -18.30
N THR A 257 16.27 64.33 -18.39
CA THR A 257 15.41 65.42 -18.84
C THR A 257 15.67 65.69 -20.32
N VAL A 258 14.63 65.59 -21.13
CA VAL A 258 14.66 65.90 -22.56
C VAL A 258 13.98 67.24 -22.78
N TYR A 259 14.70 68.18 -23.40
CA TYR A 259 14.15 69.46 -23.82
C TYR A 259 13.60 69.34 -25.23
N LEU A 260 12.28 69.45 -25.35
CA LEU A 260 11.62 69.52 -26.65
C LEU A 260 11.61 70.98 -27.10
N GLN A 261 12.37 71.28 -28.14
CA GLN A 261 12.35 72.59 -28.81
C GLN A 261 11.53 72.49 -30.09
N ARG A 262 10.58 73.42 -30.29
CA ARG A 262 9.87 73.54 -31.57
C ARG A 262 10.81 74.12 -32.62
N TYR A 263 10.92 73.43 -33.76
CA TYR A 263 11.59 73.97 -34.94
C TYR A 263 10.54 74.20 -36.04
N GLY A 264 10.13 75.47 -36.23
CA GLY A 264 9.21 75.88 -37.30
C GLY A 264 7.71 75.92 -36.93
N GLY A 265 7.03 76.98 -37.37
CA GLY A 265 5.63 77.31 -37.04
C GLY A 265 4.57 76.56 -37.85
N GLY A 266 4.57 75.24 -37.79
CA GLY A 266 3.48 74.39 -38.29
C GLY A 266 2.52 73.97 -37.18
N ASP A 267 1.29 73.56 -37.55
CA ASP A 267 0.30 72.99 -36.62
C ASP A 267 0.66 71.51 -36.40
N TRP A 268 1.12 71.17 -35.19
CA TRP A 268 1.59 69.82 -34.84
C TRP A 268 0.71 69.24 -33.73
N THR A 269 -0.35 68.53 -34.11
CA THR A 269 -1.19 67.75 -33.18
C THR A 269 -0.62 66.36 -32.87
N ASP A 270 0.61 66.08 -33.30
CA ASP A 270 1.20 64.75 -33.21
C ASP A 270 1.78 64.46 -31.83
N ALA A 271 1.44 63.29 -31.29
CA ALA A 271 2.03 62.78 -30.07
C ALA A 271 3.48 62.35 -30.35
N ALA A 272 4.44 63.02 -29.71
CA ALA A 272 5.81 62.54 -29.64
C ALA A 272 5.90 61.43 -28.57
N ALA A 273 6.51 60.30 -28.92
CA ALA A 273 6.88 59.25 -27.98
C ALA A 273 8.41 59.12 -28.02
N PRO A 274 9.15 59.92 -27.24
CA PRO A 274 10.60 59.86 -27.24
C PRO A 274 11.05 58.50 -26.72
N LEU A 275 11.85 57.81 -27.54
CA LEU A 275 12.51 56.58 -27.14
C LEU A 275 13.95 56.94 -26.75
N LEU A 276 14.26 56.78 -25.46
CA LEU A 276 15.57 57.15 -24.94
C LEU A 276 16.40 55.90 -24.65
N TRP A 277 17.60 55.83 -25.22
CA TRP A 277 18.55 54.74 -24.94
C TRP A 277 19.67 55.25 -24.07
N GLY A 278 20.01 54.47 -23.04
CA GLY A 278 20.99 54.82 -22.03
C GLY A 278 22.01 53.71 -21.83
N PHE A 279 23.27 54.11 -21.63
CA PHE A 279 24.38 53.22 -21.33
C PHE A 279 25.16 53.76 -20.12
N GLY A 280 25.42 52.92 -19.14
CA GLY A 280 26.15 53.30 -17.93
C GLY A 280 26.21 52.14 -16.95
N TYR A 281 26.89 52.32 -15.82
CA TYR A 281 26.92 51.35 -14.72
C TYR A 281 26.48 51.99 -13.41
#